data_AF-A0AAV2IU08-F1
#
_entry.id   AF-A0AAV2IU08-F1
#
_cell.length_a   1.000
_cell.length_b   1.000
_cell.length_c   1.000
_cell.angle_alpha   90.00
_cell.angle_beta   90.00
_cell.angle_gamma   90.00
#
_symmetry.space_group_name_H-M   'P 1'
#
loop_
_entity.id
_entity.type
_entity.pdbx_description
1 polymer ?
#
loop_
_entity_poly.entity_id
_entity_poly.type
_entity_poly.pdbx_seq_one_letter_code
_entity_poly.pdbx_strand_id
1 'polypeptide(L)' 'QFIADHVETNSLFHDDKECQGLIMEALKYHLLPERRSSFQSPRTKPRKSTVGVLYAVGSMECTKG' A
#
# COMPACT_ATOMS: atom_id res chain seq x y z
N GLN A 1 6.77 11.53 -2.89
CA GLN A 1 6.39 10.29 -2.18
C GLN A 1 6.77 10.45 -0.71
N PHE A 2 5.80 10.64 0.20
CA PHE A 2 6.07 11.08 1.60
C PHE A 2 7.15 10.27 2.34
N ILE A 3 7.17 8.95 2.17
CA ILE A 3 8.14 8.07 2.82
C ILE A 3 9.57 8.41 2.40
N ALA A 4 9.83 8.58 1.09
CA ALA A 4 11.17 8.89 0.58
C ALA A 4 11.57 10.34 0.89
N ASP A 5 10.64 11.28 0.74
CA ASP A 5 10.98 12.71 0.81
C ASP A 5 11.15 13.21 2.26
N HIS A 6 10.40 12.64 3.21
CA HIS A 6 10.33 13.13 4.59
C HIS A 6 10.69 12.11 5.67
N VAL A 7 10.44 10.82 5.45
CA VAL A 7 10.66 9.81 6.50
C VAL A 7 12.07 9.24 6.39
N GLU A 8 12.52 8.87 5.20
CA GLU A 8 13.88 8.36 4.96
C GLU A 8 14.97 9.39 5.28
N THR A 9 14.72 10.68 4.98
CA THR A 9 15.66 11.79 5.18
C THR A 9 15.71 12.31 6.62
N ASN A 10 14.85 11.82 7.50
CA ASN A 10 14.77 12.32 8.87
C ASN A 10 15.91 11.74 9.74
N SER A 11 16.67 12.63 10.37
CA SER A 11 17.82 12.27 11.22
C SER A 11 17.46 11.36 12.39
N LEU A 12 16.20 11.38 12.87
CA LEU A 12 15.73 10.50 13.93
C LEU A 12 15.83 9.02 13.57
N PHE A 13 15.73 8.68 12.29
CA PHE A 13 15.72 7.29 11.81
C PHE A 13 17.03 6.91 11.11
N HIS A 14 17.97 7.84 10.92
CA HIS A 14 19.21 7.57 10.19
C HIS A 14 20.06 6.51 10.89
N ASP A 15 20.23 6.61 12.20
CA ASP A 15 21.15 5.74 12.95
C ASP A 15 20.50 4.42 13.42
N ASP A 16 19.16 4.33 13.33
CA ASP A 16 18.42 3.15 13.74
C ASP A 16 18.21 2.17 12.56
N LYS A 17 18.93 1.05 12.61
CA LYS A 17 18.85 0.00 11.60
C LYS A 17 17.49 -0.69 11.51
N GLU A 18 16.74 -0.81 12.61
CA GLU A 18 15.40 -1.37 12.55
C GLU A 18 14.46 -0.42 11.81
N CYS A 19 14.53 0.87 12.13
CA CYS A 19 13.76 1.90 11.43
C CYS A 19 14.07 1.92 9.93
N GLN A 20 15.35 1.88 9.54
CA GLN A 20 15.77 1.80 8.13
C GLN A 20 15.18 0.57 7.43
N GLY A 21 15.18 -0.60 8.10
CA GLY A 21 14.55 -1.81 7.59
C GLY A 21 13.06 -1.64 7.30
N LEU A 22 12.33 -1.01 8.22
CA LEU A 22 10.90 -0.74 8.09
C LEU A 22 10.59 0.28 6.98
N ILE A 23 11.39 1.34 6.86
CA ILE A 23 11.26 2.35 5.80
C ILE A 23 11.45 1.68 4.43
N MET A 24 12.50 0.86 4.29
CA MET A 24 12.77 0.11 3.06
C MET A 24 11.67 -0.91 2.73
N GLU A 25 11.10 -1.58 3.72
CA GLU A 25 9.93 -2.45 3.53
C GLU A 25 8.75 -1.66 2.96
N ALA A 26 8.44 -0.50 3.55
CA ALA A 26 7.34 0.34 3.11
C ALA A 26 7.56 0.89 1.68
N LEU A 27 8.78 1.33 1.35
CA LEU A 27 9.14 1.76 0.00
C LEU A 27 8.96 0.63 -1.02
N LYS A 28 9.47 -0.57 -0.73
CA LYS A 28 9.30 -1.75 -1.60
C LYS A 28 7.82 -2.10 -1.79
N TYR A 29 7.02 -2.05 -0.73
CA TYR A 29 5.59 -2.34 -0.80
C TYR A 29 4.82 -1.39 -1.75
N HIS A 30 5.17 -0.11 -1.72
CA HIS A 30 4.55 0.91 -2.57
C HIS A 30 5.03 0.82 -4.03
N LEU A 31 6.31 0.49 -4.25
CA LEU A 31 6.94 0.42 -5.58
C LEU A 31 6.73 -0.93 -6.30
N LEU A 32 6.39 -2.01 -5.59
CA LEU A 32 6.22 -3.36 -6.15
C LEU A 32 4.82 -3.92 -5.86
N PRO A 33 3.77 -3.44 -6.56
CA PRO A 33 2.39 -3.88 -6.35
C PRO A 33 2.20 -5.39 -6.46
N GLU A 34 2.88 -6.03 -7.41
CA GLU A 34 2.76 -7.45 -7.74
C GLU A 34 3.32 -8.35 -6.62
N ARG A 35 4.19 -7.80 -5.76
CA ARG A 35 4.87 -8.53 -4.70
C ARG A 35 4.29 -8.27 -3.31
N ARG A 36 3.21 -7.49 -3.18
CA ARG A 36 2.61 -7.13 -1.88
C ARG A 36 2.20 -8.32 -1.02
N SER A 37 1.83 -9.45 -1.62
CA SER A 37 1.54 -10.70 -0.91
C SER A 37 2.74 -11.23 -0.11
N SER A 38 3.96 -11.06 -0.63
CA SER A 38 5.19 -11.47 0.05
C SER A 38 5.60 -10.57 1.22
N PHE A 39 5.01 -9.37 1.31
CA PHE A 39 5.24 -8.41 2.39
C PHE A 39 4.15 -8.45 3.47
N GLN A 40 3.26 -9.46 3.46
CA GLN A 40 2.23 -9.57 4.49
C GLN A 40 2.85 -9.83 5.86
N SER A 41 2.41 -9.04 6.84
CA SER A 41 2.84 -9.14 8.23
C SER A 41 1.70 -8.69 9.15
N PRO A 42 1.76 -8.96 10.46
CA PRO A 42 0.76 -8.45 11.41
C PRO A 42 0.59 -6.93 11.39
N ARG A 43 1.60 -6.17 10.93
CA ARG A 43 1.56 -4.72 10.74
C ARG A 43 0.80 -4.31 9.47
N THR A 44 0.83 -5.16 8.44
CA THR A 44 0.23 -4.90 7.12
C THR A 44 -1.27 -5.18 7.16
N LYS A 45 -2.02 -4.25 7.74
CA LYS A 45 -3.48 -4.36 7.87
C LYS A 45 -4.17 -3.63 6.73
N PRO A 46 -5.24 -4.19 6.14
CA PRO A 46 -6.10 -3.44 5.24
C PRO A 46 -6.49 -2.13 5.92
N ARG A 47 -6.30 -1.00 5.23
CA ARG A 47 -6.80 0.28 5.71
C ARG A 47 -8.29 0.09 5.96
N LYS A 48 -8.77 0.38 7.18
CA LYS A 48 -10.21 0.47 7.45
C LYS A 48 -10.76 1.69 6.72
N SER A 49 -10.93 1.57 5.41
CA SER A 49 -11.50 2.59 4.55
C SER A 49 -12.86 2.05 4.16
N THR A 50 -13.90 2.58 4.78
CA THR A 50 -15.30 2.33 4.44
C THR A 50 -15.78 0.90 4.75
N VAL A 51 -16.36 0.69 5.93
CA VAL A 51 -17.47 -0.27 6.03
C VAL A 51 -18.58 0.33 5.15
N GLY A 52 -18.82 -0.26 3.99
CA GLY A 52 -19.85 0.19 3.05
C GLY A 52 -19.90 -0.66 1.79
N VAL A 53 -21.10 -0.96 1.31
CA VAL A 53 -21.32 -1.82 0.13
C VAL A 53 -21.10 -1.00 -1.13
N LEU A 54 -20.16 -1.44 -1.98
CA LEU A 54 -19.95 -0.87 -3.31
C LEU A 54 -20.86 -1.63 -4.29
N TYR A 55 -21.92 -0.99 -4.77
CA TYR A 55 -22.77 -1.54 -5.84
C TYR A 55 -22.29 -1.02 -7.19
N ALA A 56 -22.01 -1.94 -8.11
CA ALA A 56 -21.83 -1.64 -9.52
C ALA A 56 -23.06 -2.14 -10.29
N VAL A 57 -23.72 -1.25 -11.01
CA VAL A 57 -24.85 -1.59 -11.89
C VAL A 57 -24.36 -1.40 -13.32
N GLY A 58 -24.38 -2.48 -14.11
CA GLY A 58 -24.09 -2.45 -15.54
C GLY A 58 -25.33 -2.83 -16.34
N SER A 59 -25.60 -2.11 -17.43
CA SER A 59 -26.57 -2.50 -18.44
C SER A 59 -25.92 -3.42 -19.48
N MET A 60 -26.58 -4.51 -19.84
CA MET A 60 -26.24 -5.26 -21.06
C MET A 60 -27.20 -4.82 -22.16
N GLU A 61 -26.69 -4.24 -23.23
CA GLU A 61 -27.44 -4.08 -24.48
C GLU A 61 -27.34 -5.40 -25.26
N CYS A 62 -28.45 -6.11 -25.34
CA CYS A 62 -28.57 -7.25 -26.24
C CYS A 62 -28.75 -6.69 -27.65
N THR A 63 -27.65 -6.38 -28.35
CA THR A 63 -27.70 -6.09 -29.79
C THR A 63 -28.16 -7.36 -30.50
N LYS A 64 -29.45 -7.45 -30.80
CA LYS A 64 -29.98 -8.46 -31.72
C LYS A 64 -29.64 -7.98 -33.13
N GLY A 65 -28.84 -8.78 -33.83
CA GLY A 65 -28.55 -8.61 -35.25
C GLY A 65 -29.75 -8.85 -36.15
#